data_AF-A0A8D0HIY5-F1
#
_entry.id   AF-A0A8D0HIY5-F1
#
_cell.length_a   1.000
_cell.length_b   1.000
_cell.length_c   1.000
_cell.angle_alpha   90.00
_cell.angle_beta   90.00
_cell.angle_gamma   90.00
#
_symmetry.space_group_name_H-M   'P 1'
#
loop_
_entity.id
_entity.type
_entity.pdbx_description
1 polymer ?
#
loop_
_entity_poly.entity_id
_entity_poly.type
_entity_poly.pdbx_seq_one_letter_code
_entity_poly.pdbx_strand_id
1 'polypeptide(L)'
;MPSVSVPGRPHGLLYSALLPQVTENPTTAAQFARRVQTLKEKVHFGSVLFSCHVRKINRFNKSQDRAILITDQHLYKLEPRKQYHVMRAVPLSTVTGVSVTSGQDQLVVFHTQNHDDMIICLHKTHPEKDNRIGELVGVLASHFKATKRELQVRVSDCIQLSLHGRKRLVAVEMCREQAFPDFGKSRDGFVLYWPGR
;
A
#
# COMPACT_ATOMS: atom_id res chain seq x y z
N MET A 1 28.98 -41.28 13.20
CA MET A 1 28.12 -40.11 13.49
C MET A 1 27.57 -39.58 12.18
N PRO A 2 26.24 -39.49 11.99
CA PRO A 2 25.67 -39.12 10.69
C PRO A 2 25.70 -37.60 10.52
N SER A 3 26.18 -37.16 9.35
CA SER A 3 26.18 -35.78 8.90
C SER A 3 24.73 -35.31 8.66
N VAL A 4 24.29 -34.32 9.43
CA VAL A 4 22.99 -33.68 9.24
C VAL A 4 23.11 -32.69 8.09
N SER A 5 22.49 -33.03 6.96
CA SER A 5 22.30 -32.16 5.81
C SER A 5 21.43 -30.96 6.20
N VAL A 6 21.98 -29.75 6.12
CA VAL A 6 21.23 -28.50 6.32
C VAL A 6 20.24 -28.34 5.16
N PRO A 7 18.93 -28.17 5.41
CA PRO A 7 17.96 -28.00 4.33
C PRO A 7 18.17 -26.64 3.63
N GLY A 8 18.13 -26.68 2.31
CA GLY A 8 18.42 -25.56 1.42
C GLY A 8 17.59 -24.32 1.70
N ARG A 9 18.25 -23.16 1.57
CA ARG A 9 17.60 -21.84 1.63
C ARG A 9 16.53 -21.73 0.54
N PRO A 10 15.27 -21.41 0.85
CA PRO A 10 14.30 -21.07 -0.18
C PRO A 10 14.65 -19.70 -0.78
N HIS A 11 14.50 -19.62 -2.11
CA HIS A 11 14.86 -18.53 -3.01
C HIS A 11 14.56 -17.11 -2.48
N GLY A 12 15.57 -16.25 -2.50
CA GLY A 12 15.62 -14.91 -1.90
C GLY A 12 14.80 -13.79 -2.56
N LEU A 13 13.87 -14.10 -3.47
CA LEU A 13 13.02 -13.08 -4.12
C LEU A 13 11.65 -12.89 -3.44
N LEU A 14 11.25 -13.80 -2.55
CA LEU A 14 9.96 -13.69 -1.84
C LEU A 14 10.00 -12.72 -0.65
N TYR A 15 11.18 -12.38 -0.14
CA TYR A 15 11.33 -11.60 1.09
C TYR A 15 11.36 -10.09 0.91
N SER A 16 11.68 -9.57 -0.28
CA SER A 16 11.77 -8.12 -0.52
C SER A 16 10.41 -7.42 -0.53
N ALA A 17 9.32 -8.16 -0.76
CA ALA A 17 7.97 -7.62 -0.86
C ALA A 17 7.14 -7.72 0.44
N LEU A 18 7.73 -8.13 1.56
CA LEU A 18 7.02 -8.35 2.84
C LEU A 18 7.22 -7.17 3.82
N LEU A 19 6.13 -6.83 4.53
CA LEU A 19 6.09 -5.86 5.61
C LEU A 19 7.02 -6.23 6.79
N PRO A 20 7.40 -5.21 7.61
CA PRO A 20 8.79 -4.89 8.00
C PRO A 20 9.67 -6.10 8.28
N GLN A 21 10.94 -5.98 7.91
CA GLN A 21 11.92 -7.04 8.13
C GLN A 21 11.87 -7.51 9.61
N VAL A 22 12.00 -8.83 9.77
CA VAL A 22 11.82 -9.62 11.01
C VAL A 22 12.51 -9.02 12.26
N THR A 23 13.46 -8.12 12.05
CA THR A 23 14.30 -7.48 13.06
C THR A 23 13.58 -6.51 14.00
N GLU A 24 12.51 -5.81 13.59
CA GLU A 24 11.89 -4.78 14.45
C GLU A 24 10.66 -5.24 15.25
N ASN A 25 9.87 -6.17 14.69
CA ASN A 25 8.73 -6.75 15.41
C ASN A 25 8.43 -8.16 14.88
N PRO A 26 9.14 -9.19 15.37
CA PRO A 26 9.05 -10.55 14.83
C PRO A 26 7.64 -11.13 14.94
N THR A 27 6.88 -10.76 15.98
CA THR A 27 5.48 -11.18 16.13
C THR A 27 4.58 -10.62 15.02
N THR A 28 4.74 -9.35 14.68
CA THR A 28 3.94 -8.68 13.64
C THR A 28 4.28 -9.22 12.25
N ALA A 29 5.57 -9.42 11.97
CA ALA A 29 6.03 -10.05 10.72
C ALA A 29 5.49 -11.48 10.57
N ALA A 30 5.52 -12.29 11.63
CA ALA A 30 4.97 -13.64 11.61
C ALA A 30 3.44 -13.66 11.39
N GLN A 31 2.70 -12.73 11.99
CA GLN A 31 1.26 -12.57 11.76
C GLN A 31 0.96 -12.20 10.31
N PHE A 32 1.73 -11.28 9.72
CA PHE A 32 1.60 -10.91 8.31
C PHE A 32 1.91 -12.09 7.39
N ALA A 33 3.03 -12.78 7.59
CA ALA A 33 3.43 -13.93 6.79
C ALA A 33 2.36 -15.04 6.84
N ARG A 34 1.85 -15.36 8.03
CA ARG A 34 0.74 -16.31 8.20
C ARG A 34 -0.51 -15.87 7.43
N ARG A 35 -0.86 -14.58 7.50
CA ARG A 35 -2.00 -14.04 6.74
C ARG A 35 -1.82 -14.19 5.24
N VAL A 36 -0.65 -13.84 4.71
CA VAL A 36 -0.32 -13.96 3.28
C VAL A 36 -0.39 -15.42 2.84
N GLN A 37 0.15 -16.34 3.64
CA GLN A 37 0.10 -17.77 3.35
C GLN A 37 -1.34 -18.31 3.31
N THR A 38 -2.16 -18.03 4.34
CA THR A 38 -3.57 -18.42 4.36
C THR A 38 -4.34 -17.82 3.18
N LEU A 39 -4.04 -16.58 2.79
CA LEU A 39 -4.67 -15.95 1.64
C LEU A 39 -4.25 -16.61 0.32
N LYS A 40 -2.97 -17.00 0.20
CA LYS A 40 -2.44 -17.71 -0.97
C LYS A 40 -3.07 -19.09 -1.12
N GLU A 41 -3.23 -19.84 -0.03
CA GLU A 41 -3.90 -21.13 -0.02
C GLU A 41 -5.38 -21.02 -0.44
N LYS A 42 -6.04 -19.91 -0.11
CA LYS A 42 -7.46 -19.69 -0.42
C LYS A 42 -7.70 -19.17 -1.85
N VAL A 43 -6.86 -18.26 -2.34
CA VAL A 43 -7.12 -17.49 -3.58
C VAL A 43 -6.15 -17.85 -4.71
N HIS A 44 -5.07 -18.57 -4.40
CA HIS A 44 -4.08 -19.07 -5.36
C HIS A 44 -3.45 -17.97 -6.24
N PHE A 45 -3.15 -16.80 -5.65
CA PHE A 45 -2.33 -15.79 -6.33
C PHE A 45 -0.88 -16.28 -6.49
N GLY A 46 -0.23 -15.91 -7.60
CA GLY A 46 1.10 -16.42 -7.94
C GLY A 46 2.21 -15.75 -7.14
N SER A 47 2.16 -14.42 -7.05
CA SER A 47 3.20 -13.61 -6.41
C SER A 47 2.65 -12.42 -5.62
N VAL A 48 3.42 -12.00 -4.60
CA VAL A 48 3.25 -10.71 -3.95
C VAL A 48 4.11 -9.69 -4.70
N LEU A 49 3.48 -8.60 -5.16
CA LEU A 49 4.16 -7.53 -5.90
C LEU A 49 4.66 -6.42 -4.97
N PHE A 50 3.89 -6.08 -3.93
CA PHE A 50 4.21 -5.00 -3.01
C PHE A 50 3.45 -5.15 -1.69
N SER A 51 4.03 -4.70 -0.59
CA SER A 51 3.28 -4.48 0.65
C SER A 51 3.87 -3.34 1.48
N CYS A 52 2.99 -2.61 2.18
CA CYS A 52 3.37 -1.44 2.97
C CYS A 52 2.34 -1.15 4.06
N HIS A 53 2.79 -0.57 5.18
CA HIS A 53 1.91 0.01 6.17
C HIS A 53 1.51 1.39 5.66
N VAL A 54 0.29 1.78 5.94
CA VAL A 54 -0.27 3.01 5.36
C VAL A 54 -1.09 3.75 6.38
N ARG A 55 -1.13 5.08 6.23
CA ARG A 55 -2.21 5.89 6.79
C ARG A 55 -3.33 5.95 5.76
N LYS A 56 -4.58 5.86 6.24
CA LYS A 56 -5.77 5.93 5.38
C LYS A 56 -6.93 6.59 6.10
N ILE A 57 -7.73 7.35 5.35
CA ILE A 57 -8.99 7.91 5.82
C ILE A 57 -10.08 6.83 5.83
N ASN A 58 -10.76 6.69 6.96
CA ASN A 58 -11.93 5.81 7.10
C ASN A 58 -13.24 6.52 6.71
N ARG A 59 -14.36 5.79 6.74
CA ARG A 59 -15.70 6.33 6.41
C ARG A 59 -16.16 7.48 7.33
N PHE A 60 -15.51 7.65 8.49
CA PHE A 60 -15.79 8.71 9.46
C PHE A 60 -14.81 9.89 9.31
N ASN A 61 -14.08 9.96 8.20
CA ASN A 61 -13.05 10.97 7.92
C ASN A 61 -11.91 11.01 8.96
N LYS A 62 -11.70 9.91 9.69
CA LYS A 62 -10.58 9.77 10.62
C LYS A 62 -9.46 9.02 9.92
N SER A 63 -8.24 9.53 10.08
CA SER A 63 -7.05 8.81 9.67
C SER A 63 -6.81 7.59 10.55
N GLN A 64 -6.33 6.52 9.94
CA GLN A 64 -6.21 5.20 10.54
C GLN A 64 -5.01 4.46 9.94
N ASP A 65 -4.31 3.72 10.80
CA ASP A 65 -3.26 2.80 10.38
C ASP A 65 -3.88 1.57 9.71
N ARG A 66 -3.44 1.26 8.49
CA ARG A 66 -3.79 0.06 7.75
C ARG A 66 -2.53 -0.54 7.14
N ALA A 67 -2.69 -1.67 6.46
CA ALA A 67 -1.66 -2.20 5.57
C ALA A 67 -2.25 -2.45 4.19
N ILE A 68 -1.42 -2.34 3.17
CA ILE A 68 -1.74 -2.79 1.82
C ILE A 68 -0.89 -4.01 1.47
N LEU A 69 -1.51 -4.93 0.74
CA LEU A 69 -0.85 -6.06 0.09
C LEU A 69 -1.31 -6.08 -1.36
N ILE A 70 -0.36 -6.02 -2.29
CA ILE A 70 -0.62 -6.10 -3.72
C ILE A 70 -0.06 -7.42 -4.20
N THR A 71 -0.91 -8.24 -4.78
CA THR A 71 -0.52 -9.48 -5.48
C THR A 71 -0.66 -9.29 -6.97
N ASP A 72 -0.29 -10.29 -7.76
CA ASP A 72 -0.56 -10.34 -9.20
C ASP A 72 -2.04 -10.42 -9.59
N GLN A 73 -2.96 -10.43 -8.62
CA GLN A 73 -4.40 -10.49 -8.86
C GLN A 73 -5.17 -9.35 -8.19
N HIS A 74 -4.79 -8.95 -6.97
CA HIS A 74 -5.60 -8.08 -6.13
C HIS A 74 -4.76 -7.08 -5.32
N LEU A 75 -5.35 -5.90 -5.11
CA LEU A 75 -4.98 -4.93 -4.08
C LEU A 75 -5.85 -5.18 -2.84
N TYR A 76 -5.22 -5.58 -1.75
CA TYR A 76 -5.86 -5.82 -0.46
C TYR A 76 -5.61 -4.67 0.52
N LYS A 77 -6.66 -4.28 1.24
CA LYS A 77 -6.59 -3.44 2.45
C LYS A 77 -6.72 -4.33 3.67
N LEU A 78 -5.74 -4.28 4.55
CA LEU A 78 -5.63 -5.14 5.74
C LEU A 78 -5.73 -4.31 7.03
N GLU A 79 -6.17 -4.96 8.11
CA GLU A 79 -6.20 -4.41 9.47
C GLU A 79 -5.08 -5.02 10.33
N PRO A 80 -3.94 -4.33 10.52
CA PRO A 80 -2.81 -4.86 11.28
C PRO A 80 -3.18 -5.29 12.70
N ARG A 81 -4.04 -4.51 13.38
CA ARG A 81 -4.48 -4.79 14.76
C ARG A 81 -5.36 -6.04 14.90
N LYS A 82 -5.83 -6.59 13.78
CA LYS A 82 -6.66 -7.80 13.72
C LYS A 82 -5.93 -8.90 12.94
N GLN A 83 -4.63 -9.09 13.21
CA GLN A 83 -3.80 -10.10 12.54
C GLN A 83 -3.92 -10.00 11.01
N TYR A 84 -3.79 -8.77 10.52
CA TYR A 84 -3.88 -8.43 9.10
C TYR A 84 -5.16 -8.93 8.42
N HIS A 85 -6.30 -8.94 9.12
CA HIS A 85 -7.57 -9.32 8.55
C HIS A 85 -7.88 -8.51 7.27
N VAL A 86 -8.30 -9.21 6.20
CA VAL A 86 -8.63 -8.59 4.91
C VAL A 86 -9.92 -7.81 5.04
N MET A 87 -9.84 -6.49 4.93
CA MET A 87 -11.00 -5.59 5.03
C MET A 87 -11.63 -5.27 3.67
N ARG A 88 -10.84 -5.27 2.61
CA ARG A 88 -11.27 -5.01 1.22
C ARG A 88 -10.30 -5.70 0.27
N ALA A 89 -10.83 -6.32 -0.78
CA ALA A 89 -10.07 -6.82 -1.91
C ALA A 89 -10.54 -6.09 -3.17
N VAL A 90 -9.61 -5.52 -3.92
CA VAL A 90 -9.87 -4.84 -5.20
C VAL A 90 -9.15 -5.62 -6.29
N PRO A 91 -9.85 -6.24 -7.25
CA PRO A 91 -9.19 -6.90 -8.37
C PRO A 91 -8.33 -5.90 -9.13
N LEU A 92 -7.07 -6.26 -9.41
CA LEU A 92 -6.18 -5.38 -10.19
C LEU A 92 -6.74 -5.13 -11.60
N SER A 93 -7.57 -6.04 -12.11
CA SER A 93 -8.35 -5.85 -13.36
C SER A 93 -9.21 -4.58 -13.36
N THR A 94 -9.66 -4.14 -12.18
CA THR A 94 -10.51 -2.94 -12.01
C THR A 94 -9.75 -1.66 -11.69
N VAL A 95 -8.44 -1.75 -11.44
CA VAL A 95 -7.58 -0.57 -11.23
C VAL A 95 -7.22 0.01 -12.59
N THR A 96 -7.54 1.29 -12.80
CA THR A 96 -7.33 2.01 -14.07
C THR A 96 -6.09 2.88 -14.06
N GLY A 97 -5.65 3.31 -12.89
CA GLY A 97 -4.51 4.19 -12.76
C GLY A 97 -4.05 4.39 -11.33
N VAL A 98 -2.90 5.02 -11.22
CA VAL A 98 -2.31 5.46 -9.96
C VAL A 98 -1.91 6.93 -10.09
N SER A 99 -2.35 7.75 -9.15
CA SER A 99 -1.87 9.12 -9.00
C SER A 99 -0.98 9.23 -7.78
N VAL A 100 0.13 9.94 -7.94
CA VAL A 100 1.10 10.25 -6.89
C VAL A 100 1.43 11.73 -6.93
N THR A 101 2.09 12.22 -5.90
CA THR A 101 2.58 13.61 -5.80
C THR A 101 4.03 13.70 -6.26
N SER A 102 4.51 14.92 -6.51
CA SER A 102 5.90 15.15 -6.90
C SER A 102 6.88 15.28 -5.71
N GLY A 103 6.33 15.41 -4.50
CA GLY A 103 7.07 15.69 -3.27
C GLY A 103 7.77 14.48 -2.65
N GLN A 104 8.34 14.71 -1.47
CA GLN A 104 8.88 13.64 -0.61
C GLN A 104 7.79 12.96 0.24
N ASP A 105 6.56 13.43 0.14
CA ASP A 105 5.43 12.75 0.73
C ASP A 105 5.18 11.41 0.02
N GLN A 106 4.35 10.58 0.62
CA GLN A 106 4.05 9.26 0.08
C GLN A 106 2.57 9.05 -0.19
N LEU A 107 1.90 10.11 -0.65
CA LEU A 107 0.52 10.06 -1.07
C LEU A 107 0.37 9.21 -2.34
N VAL A 108 -0.57 8.27 -2.29
CA VAL A 108 -0.95 7.44 -3.44
C VAL A 108 -2.47 7.38 -3.53
N VAL A 109 -3.00 7.53 -4.73
CA VAL A 109 -4.40 7.27 -5.05
C VAL A 109 -4.48 6.19 -6.12
N PHE A 110 -5.06 5.05 -5.78
CA PHE A 110 -5.45 4.04 -6.77
C PHE A 110 -6.82 4.37 -7.33
N HIS A 111 -6.91 4.57 -8.64
CA HIS A 111 -8.15 4.82 -9.34
C HIS A 111 -8.80 3.52 -9.79
N THR A 112 -10.11 3.40 -9.61
CA THR A 112 -10.86 2.18 -9.95
C THR A 112 -12.01 2.47 -10.92
N GLN A 113 -12.35 1.48 -11.74
CA GLN A 113 -13.46 1.57 -12.71
C GLN A 113 -14.80 1.85 -12.04
N ASN A 114 -15.00 1.38 -10.80
CA ASN A 114 -16.25 1.55 -10.05
C ASN A 114 -16.34 2.87 -9.27
N HIS A 115 -15.44 3.84 -9.53
CA HIS A 115 -15.44 5.15 -8.88
C HIS A 115 -15.37 5.10 -7.35
N ASP A 116 -14.63 4.13 -6.82
CA ASP A 116 -14.36 3.97 -5.38
C ASP A 116 -12.85 3.84 -5.12
N ASP A 117 -12.16 4.93 -5.44
CA ASP A 117 -10.71 5.10 -5.39
C ASP A 117 -10.14 4.87 -3.99
N MET A 118 -8.90 4.43 -3.92
CA MET A 118 -8.21 4.16 -2.67
C MET A 118 -7.09 5.18 -2.43
N ILE A 119 -7.37 6.18 -1.60
CA ILE A 119 -6.35 7.12 -1.09
C ILE A 119 -5.61 6.49 0.09
N ILE A 120 -4.28 6.53 0.06
CA ILE A 120 -3.40 6.10 1.15
C ILE A 120 -2.16 7.00 1.22
N CYS A 121 -1.49 7.01 2.36
CA CYS A 121 -0.13 7.50 2.49
C CYS A 121 0.74 6.32 2.92
N LEU A 122 1.82 6.00 2.19
CA LEU A 122 2.77 5.00 2.64
C LEU A 122 3.44 5.49 3.93
N HIS A 123 3.58 4.61 4.90
CA HIS A 123 4.03 4.96 6.25
C HIS A 123 4.76 3.78 6.90
N LYS A 124 5.55 4.04 7.95
CA LYS A 124 6.38 3.02 8.62
C LYS A 124 7.21 2.24 7.59
N THR A 125 7.85 2.97 6.68
CA THR A 125 8.82 2.42 5.75
C THR A 125 10.11 2.09 6.48
N HIS A 126 10.82 1.07 6.00
CA HIS A 126 12.12 0.68 6.54
C HIS A 126 13.11 0.56 5.39
N PRO A 127 14.22 1.32 5.37
CA PRO A 127 14.66 2.29 6.40
C PRO A 127 13.65 3.42 6.65
N GLU A 128 13.66 4.01 7.84
CA GLU A 128 12.73 5.11 8.15
C GLU A 128 12.88 6.24 7.13
N LYS A 129 11.73 6.77 6.68
CA LYS A 129 11.64 7.85 5.68
C LYS A 129 12.06 7.46 4.26
N ASP A 130 12.31 6.17 4.00
CA ASP A 130 12.58 5.71 2.64
C ASP A 130 11.37 5.92 1.74
N ASN A 131 11.59 6.49 0.54
CA ASN A 131 10.53 6.81 -0.42
C ASN A 131 10.24 5.58 -1.30
N ARG A 132 9.09 4.95 -1.08
CA ARG A 132 8.69 3.71 -1.77
C ARG A 132 7.72 3.95 -2.92
N ILE A 133 7.46 5.21 -3.29
CA ILE A 133 6.59 5.56 -4.42
C ILE A 133 7.16 5.02 -5.72
N GLY A 134 8.47 5.18 -5.95
CA GLY A 134 9.14 4.68 -7.15
C GLY A 134 9.06 3.16 -7.29
N GLU A 135 9.30 2.43 -6.19
CA GLU A 135 9.12 0.97 -6.13
C GLU A 135 7.69 0.57 -6.49
N LEU A 136 6.70 1.17 -5.81
CA LEU A 136 5.28 0.89 -6.01
C LEU A 136 4.83 1.13 -7.46
N VAL A 137 5.17 2.30 -8.03
CA VAL A 137 4.80 2.64 -9.40
C VAL A 137 5.51 1.70 -10.39
N GLY A 138 6.79 1.39 -10.16
CA GLY A 138 7.57 0.50 -11.00
C GLY A 138 7.01 -0.93 -11.05
N VAL A 139 6.69 -1.52 -9.90
CA VAL A 139 6.14 -2.89 -9.85
C VAL A 139 4.75 -2.96 -10.48
N LEU A 140 3.90 -1.95 -10.28
CA LEU A 140 2.58 -1.89 -10.90
C LEU A 140 2.67 -1.71 -12.42
N ALA A 141 3.47 -0.75 -12.89
CA ALA A 141 3.67 -0.52 -14.32
C ALA A 141 4.22 -1.77 -15.02
N SER A 142 5.19 -2.44 -14.40
CA SER A 142 5.75 -3.71 -14.90
C SER A 142 4.69 -4.81 -14.97
N HIS A 143 3.90 -5.00 -13.92
CA HIS A 143 2.85 -6.02 -13.88
C HIS A 143 1.74 -5.75 -14.92
N PHE A 144 1.28 -4.51 -15.07
CA PHE A 144 0.27 -4.15 -16.06
C PHE A 144 0.79 -4.35 -17.49
N LYS A 145 2.02 -3.95 -17.76
CA LYS A 145 2.67 -4.21 -19.05
C LYS A 145 2.78 -5.71 -19.35
N ALA A 146 3.20 -6.52 -18.38
CA ALA A 146 3.31 -7.98 -18.53
C ALA A 146 1.95 -8.66 -18.79
N THR A 147 0.87 -8.09 -18.25
CA THR A 147 -0.51 -8.57 -18.47
C THR A 147 -1.21 -7.93 -19.67
N LYS A 148 -0.47 -7.16 -20.51
CA LYS A 148 -0.99 -6.44 -21.68
C LYS A 148 -2.14 -5.48 -21.34
N ARG A 149 -2.07 -4.86 -20.17
CA ARG A 149 -3.02 -3.86 -19.69
C ARG A 149 -2.32 -2.53 -19.53
N GLU A 150 -3.05 -1.45 -19.78
CA GLU A 150 -2.55 -0.10 -19.54
C GLU A 150 -2.80 0.31 -18.09
N LEU A 151 -1.81 0.95 -17.48
CA LEU A 151 -1.92 1.62 -16.19
C LEU A 151 -1.65 3.10 -16.41
N GLN A 152 -2.63 3.94 -16.15
CA GLN A 152 -2.41 5.38 -16.21
C GLN A 152 -1.66 5.84 -14.94
N VAL A 153 -0.45 6.35 -15.11
CA VAL A 153 0.33 6.97 -14.02
C VAL A 153 0.20 8.49 -14.14
N ARG A 154 -0.17 9.17 -13.05
CA ARG A 154 -0.28 10.63 -13.00
C ARG A 154 0.54 11.18 -11.83
N VAL A 155 1.19 12.31 -12.05
CA VAL A 155 1.88 13.06 -11.00
C VAL A 155 1.17 14.41 -10.86
N SER A 156 0.62 14.70 -9.68
CA SER A 156 -0.07 15.97 -9.39
C SER A 156 -0.07 16.23 -7.90
N ASP A 157 0.19 17.47 -7.50
CA ASP A 157 0.14 17.89 -6.08
C ASP A 157 -1.29 18.19 -5.60
N CYS A 158 -2.26 18.21 -6.52
CA CYS A 158 -3.69 18.19 -6.23
C CYS A 158 -4.37 17.08 -7.05
N ILE A 159 -4.78 16.01 -6.38
CA ILE A 159 -5.30 14.81 -7.03
C ILE A 159 -6.82 14.79 -6.95
N GLN A 160 -7.49 14.70 -8.10
CA GLN A 160 -8.91 14.42 -8.20
C GLN A 160 -9.18 12.92 -8.07
N LEU A 161 -10.17 12.55 -7.26
CA LEU A 161 -10.54 11.16 -7.03
C LEU A 161 -12.04 10.98 -6.79
N SER A 162 -12.51 9.74 -6.81
CA SER A 162 -13.91 9.37 -6.54
C SER A 162 -13.99 8.46 -5.33
N LEU A 163 -14.76 8.82 -4.30
CA LEU A 163 -15.07 7.93 -3.18
C LEU A 163 -16.56 7.62 -3.19
N HIS A 164 -16.91 6.34 -3.34
CA HIS A 164 -18.31 5.91 -3.45
C HIS A 164 -19.10 6.75 -4.48
N GLY A 165 -18.51 6.98 -5.67
CA GLY A 165 -19.08 7.77 -6.75
C GLY A 165 -18.99 9.30 -6.59
N ARG A 166 -18.64 9.82 -5.41
CA ARG A 166 -18.54 11.27 -5.16
C ARG A 166 -17.14 11.78 -5.47
N LYS A 167 -17.05 12.82 -6.32
CA LYS A 167 -15.78 13.50 -6.62
C LYS A 167 -15.25 14.25 -5.41
N ARG A 168 -13.95 14.13 -5.16
CA ARG A 168 -13.21 14.74 -4.05
C ARG A 168 -11.81 15.12 -4.52
N LEU A 169 -11.20 16.05 -3.79
CA LEU A 169 -9.80 16.41 -3.95
C LEU A 169 -8.98 15.88 -2.77
N VAL A 170 -7.72 15.55 -3.03
CA VAL A 170 -6.70 15.40 -1.99
C VAL A 170 -5.47 16.21 -2.39
N ALA A 171 -4.98 17.01 -1.45
CA ALA A 171 -3.75 17.79 -1.58
C ALA A 171 -2.81 17.46 -0.42
N VAL A 172 -1.55 17.87 -0.55
CA VAL A 172 -0.55 17.74 0.50
C VAL A 172 -0.24 19.13 1.06
N GLU A 173 -0.22 19.23 2.39
CA GLU A 173 0.20 20.44 3.10
C GLU A 173 1.33 20.11 4.06
N MET A 174 2.38 20.92 4.05
CA MET A 174 3.49 20.79 5.00
C MET A 174 3.06 21.36 6.35
N CYS A 175 3.16 20.56 7.41
CA CYS A 175 2.80 20.96 8.76
C CYS A 175 3.95 20.63 9.73
N ARG A 176 4.56 21.67 10.32
CA ARG A 176 5.68 21.52 11.26
C ARG A 176 5.28 20.94 12.61
N GLU A 177 4.02 21.11 13.00
CA GLU A 177 3.48 20.56 14.25
C GLU A 177 3.22 19.04 14.16
N GLN A 178 3.21 18.51 12.93
CA GLN A 178 2.91 17.12 12.66
C GLN A 178 4.18 16.26 12.79
N ALA A 179 4.21 15.32 13.74
CA ALA A 179 5.33 14.38 13.89
C ALA A 179 5.33 13.26 12.84
N PHE A 180 4.14 12.83 12.39
CA PHE A 180 3.94 11.73 11.44
C PHE A 180 2.84 12.07 10.44
N PRO A 181 2.91 11.60 9.18
CA PRO A 181 1.92 11.90 8.16
C PRO A 181 0.49 11.61 8.62
N ASP A 182 -0.42 12.56 8.42
CA ASP A 182 -1.80 12.39 8.84
C ASP A 182 -2.83 13.02 7.93
N PHE A 183 -4.01 12.42 7.85
CA PHE A 183 -5.10 12.92 7.01
C PHE A 183 -6.08 13.79 7.78
N GLY A 184 -6.38 14.95 7.23
CA GLY A 184 -7.45 15.85 7.63
C GLY A 184 -8.56 15.94 6.59
N LYS A 185 -9.67 16.56 6.99
CA LYS A 185 -10.75 16.95 6.08
C LYS A 185 -10.51 18.38 5.60
N SER A 186 -10.73 18.63 4.31
CA SER A 186 -10.78 19.96 3.72
C SER A 186 -12.20 20.26 3.20
N ARG A 187 -12.42 21.48 2.68
CA ARG A 187 -13.72 21.89 2.13
C ARG A 187 -14.19 20.96 1.00
N ASP A 188 -13.28 20.64 0.08
CA ASP A 188 -13.58 19.91 -1.16
C ASP A 188 -13.07 18.45 -1.16
N GLY A 189 -12.53 18.00 -0.02
CA GLY A 189 -12.13 16.62 0.17
C GLY A 189 -11.22 16.45 1.38
N PHE A 190 -9.94 16.18 1.12
CA PHE A 190 -8.98 15.80 2.12
C PHE A 190 -7.66 16.54 1.96
N VAL A 191 -6.91 16.57 3.04
CA VAL A 191 -5.53 17.05 3.06
C VAL A 191 -4.67 15.99 3.73
N LEU A 192 -3.51 15.69 3.17
CA LEU A 192 -2.45 14.97 3.85
C LEU A 192 -1.52 16.02 4.47
N TYR A 193 -1.53 16.10 5.80
CA TYR A 193 -0.52 16.84 6.55
C TYR A 193 0.77 16.04 6.57
N TRP A 194 1.79 16.55 5.90
CA TRP A 194 3.11 15.96 5.84
C TRP A 194 4.04 16.67 6.82
N PRO A 195 4.85 15.95 7.62
CA PRO A 195 5.78 16.56 8.57
C PRO A 195 6.75 17.51 7.84
N GLY A 196 6.74 18.78 8.24
CA GLY A 196 7.73 19.76 7.79
C GLY A 196 9.11 19.46 8.38
N ARG A 197 10.17 19.67 7.59
CA ARG A 197 11.55 19.67 8.12
C ARG A 197 11.84 20.95 8.90
#